data_AF-A0AA38N0B0-F1
#
_entry.id   AF-A0AA38N0B0-F1
#
_cell.length_a   1.000
_cell.length_b   1.000
_cell.length_c   1.000
_cell.angle_alpha   90.00
_cell.angle_beta   90.00
_cell.angle_gamma   90.00
#
_symmetry.space_group_name_H-M   'P 1'
#
loop_
_entity.id
_entity.type
_entity.pdbx_description
1 polymer ?
#
loop_
_entity_poly.entity_id
_entity_poly.type
_entity_poly.pdbx_seq_one_letter_code
_entity_poly.pdbx_strand_id
1 'polypeptide(L)'
;MSGPLFANYNFNSSSPISSSPQSRQEYWLSNSPGPSSSSRSSKVATNVKSLSGSPSTTNDSRFVSPSRSGTFANVPPSRAWIPPPSPSSPRSSPQRFLDKSKLGYLAFPTIGSPLANNSAPASDGSHLLNSSDTSTVPAEMESAKQPPHSVDPLQERHRARLELEEAERIRGEEDWVRSGGILRDSEGKRDFPRTEKVREEIRLREWEKGARERWDEYERRWAELQAKERKGDAEITFNDIPWPVYFGERGNDQTKSSKPGTWGTVAIPPKVKLSDITRENVETFLTDGLKVRGCKVTRKERVRTSFLRWHPDKMTALVSKVTEDDRKDVEDGISAVVRCLQDMNFKH
;
A
#
# COMPACT_ATOMS: atom_id res chain seq x y z
N MET A 1 54.48 19.56 -31.83
CA MET A 1 54.21 20.63 -30.85
C MET A 1 52.71 20.88 -30.83
N SER A 2 52.17 21.13 -29.64
CA SER A 2 50.75 21.46 -29.33
C SER A 2 49.79 20.28 -29.20
N GLY A 3 49.61 19.81 -27.96
CA GLY A 3 48.45 19.04 -27.51
C GLY A 3 47.39 19.94 -26.85
N PRO A 4 46.16 19.46 -26.66
CA PRO A 4 45.11 20.23 -25.97
C PRO A 4 45.11 20.00 -24.46
N LEU A 5 44.93 21.10 -23.74
CA LEU A 5 44.84 21.22 -22.28
C LEU A 5 43.54 20.63 -21.74
N PHE A 6 43.64 19.71 -20.78
CA PHE A 6 42.54 19.31 -19.91
C PHE A 6 42.43 20.29 -18.73
N ALA A 7 41.28 20.94 -18.59
CA ALA A 7 40.96 21.75 -17.41
C ALA A 7 40.41 20.84 -16.29
N ASN A 8 41.21 20.65 -15.25
CA ASN A 8 40.80 20.06 -13.98
C ASN A 8 39.97 21.09 -13.19
N TYR A 9 38.65 20.85 -13.05
CA TYR A 9 37.83 21.55 -12.07
C TYR A 9 37.84 20.78 -10.75
N ASN A 10 38.59 21.34 -9.79
CA ASN A 10 38.70 20.87 -8.42
C ASN A 10 37.54 21.48 -7.61
N PHE A 11 36.49 20.70 -7.31
CA PHE A 11 35.36 21.17 -6.51
C PHE A 11 35.64 20.92 -5.03
N ASN A 12 36.34 21.87 -4.40
CA ASN A 12 36.57 21.89 -2.96
C ASN A 12 35.31 22.44 -2.28
N SER A 13 34.49 21.55 -1.70
CA SER A 13 33.30 21.94 -0.94
C SER A 13 33.60 21.87 0.56
N SER A 14 33.98 23.01 1.12
CA SER A 14 34.05 23.24 2.56
C SER A 14 32.63 23.23 3.14
N SER A 15 32.37 22.32 4.06
CA SER A 15 31.13 22.27 4.84
C SER A 15 31.08 23.42 5.86
N PRO A 16 29.94 24.12 6.04
CA PRO A 16 29.75 25.01 7.17
C PRO A 16 29.45 24.19 8.43
N ILE A 17 30.29 24.39 9.45
CA ILE A 17 30.13 23.91 10.82
C ILE A 17 28.90 24.61 11.42
N SER A 18 27.80 23.86 11.55
CA SER A 18 26.62 24.29 12.30
C SER A 18 26.85 24.05 13.78
N SER A 19 27.08 25.15 14.50
CA SER A 19 27.17 25.26 15.94
C SER A 19 25.92 24.71 16.65
N SER A 20 26.18 23.80 17.59
CA SER A 20 25.24 23.19 18.53
C SER A 20 24.74 24.21 19.56
N PRO A 21 23.43 24.35 19.80
CA PRO A 21 22.94 25.01 21.00
C PRO A 21 22.88 24.01 22.16
N GLN A 22 23.52 24.42 23.25
CA GLN A 22 23.61 23.75 24.53
C GLN A 22 22.23 23.61 25.20
N SER A 23 22.06 22.44 25.83
CA SER A 23 21.55 22.27 27.20
C SER A 23 20.29 23.05 27.61
N ARG A 24 19.15 22.35 27.60
CA ARG A 24 18.08 22.58 28.57
C ARG A 24 17.61 21.22 29.09
N GLN A 25 18.25 20.77 30.17
CA GLN A 25 17.74 19.69 31.02
C GLN A 25 16.51 20.22 31.75
N GLU A 26 15.32 19.89 31.26
CA GLU A 26 14.10 20.01 32.05
C GLU A 26 13.83 18.67 32.75
N TYR A 27 13.85 18.76 34.07
CA TYR A 27 13.54 17.72 35.03
C TYR A 27 12.07 17.29 34.90
N TRP A 28 11.82 16.13 34.29
CA TRP A 28 10.58 15.39 34.55
C TRP A 28 10.80 14.50 35.76
N LEU A 29 10.40 15.01 36.92
CA LEU A 29 10.29 14.24 38.16
C LEU A 29 9.36 13.05 37.95
N SER A 30 9.92 11.88 38.21
CA SER A 30 9.28 10.59 38.22
C SER A 30 8.19 10.53 39.29
N ASN A 31 6.95 10.24 38.89
CA ASN A 31 5.89 9.79 39.80
C ASN A 31 5.22 8.56 39.18
N SER A 32 5.90 7.42 39.28
CA SER A 32 5.29 6.11 39.05
C SER A 32 4.75 5.58 40.39
N PRO A 33 3.43 5.35 40.55
CA PRO A 33 2.92 4.62 41.70
C PRO A 33 3.31 3.14 41.56
N GLY A 34 4.11 2.66 42.51
CA GLY A 34 4.55 1.26 42.58
C GLY A 34 3.38 0.30 42.83
N PRO A 35 3.49 -0.96 42.36
CA PRO A 35 2.50 -1.98 42.65
C PRO A 35 2.61 -2.43 44.11
N SER A 36 1.64 -2.05 44.92
CA SER A 36 1.43 -2.59 46.26
C SER A 36 1.08 -4.08 46.18
N SER A 37 2.03 -4.93 46.55
CA SER A 37 1.84 -6.35 46.80
C SER A 37 0.92 -6.55 48.01
N SER A 38 -0.36 -6.80 47.76
CA SER A 38 -1.31 -7.28 48.77
C SER A 38 -1.57 -8.76 48.55
N SER A 39 -0.81 -9.57 49.28
CA SER A 39 -1.00 -11.00 49.47
C SER A 39 -2.37 -11.26 50.11
N ARG A 40 -3.38 -11.60 49.30
CA ARG A 40 -4.66 -12.09 49.81
C ARG A 40 -4.77 -13.59 49.57
N SER A 41 -4.36 -14.32 50.59
CA SER A 41 -4.64 -15.74 50.80
C SER A 41 -6.15 -15.96 50.78
N SER A 42 -6.64 -16.78 49.86
CA SER A 42 -8.01 -17.30 49.85
C SER A 42 -7.97 -18.73 49.35
N LYS A 43 -7.90 -19.65 50.31
CA LYS A 43 -8.14 -21.07 50.10
C LYS A 43 -9.62 -21.24 49.73
N VAL A 44 -9.91 -21.63 48.50
CA VAL A 44 -11.18 -22.29 48.16
C VAL A 44 -10.83 -23.52 47.35
N ALA A 45 -10.93 -24.67 48.02
CA ALA A 45 -10.85 -25.97 47.41
C ALA A 45 -12.14 -26.21 46.62
N THR A 46 -12.04 -26.26 45.29
CA THR A 46 -13.07 -26.89 44.45
C THR A 46 -12.46 -28.10 43.77
N ASN A 47 -12.87 -29.24 44.31
CA ASN A 47 -12.70 -30.60 43.82
C ASN A 47 -13.32 -30.71 42.40
N VAL A 48 -12.49 -30.78 41.36
CA VAL A 48 -12.92 -31.17 40.02
C VAL A 48 -12.38 -32.55 39.70
N LYS A 49 -13.33 -33.47 39.68
CA LYS A 49 -13.23 -34.90 39.47
C LYS A 49 -12.81 -35.17 38.02
N SER A 50 -11.66 -35.80 37.86
CA SER A 50 -11.18 -36.37 36.60
C SER A 50 -12.19 -37.40 36.07
N LEU A 51 -12.79 -37.11 34.92
CA LEU A 51 -13.47 -38.11 34.11
C LEU A 51 -12.81 -38.13 32.74
N SER A 52 -11.82 -39.01 32.64
CA SER A 52 -11.32 -39.55 31.38
C SER A 52 -12.44 -40.35 30.71
N GLY A 53 -12.97 -39.82 29.62
CA GLY A 53 -13.93 -40.52 28.77
C GLY A 53 -13.61 -40.21 27.31
N SER A 54 -12.76 -41.04 26.72
CA SER A 54 -12.47 -41.05 25.28
C SER A 54 -13.57 -41.84 24.57
N PRO A 55 -14.37 -41.25 23.66
CA PRO A 55 -15.16 -42.04 22.73
C PRO A 55 -14.32 -42.36 21.49
N SER A 56 -13.84 -43.59 21.42
CA SER A 56 -13.35 -44.23 20.21
C SER A 56 -14.51 -44.47 19.24
N THR A 57 -14.69 -43.58 18.27
CA THR A 57 -15.55 -43.84 17.11
C THR A 57 -14.69 -44.41 15.98
N THR A 58 -14.60 -45.74 15.93
CA THR A 58 -14.22 -46.51 14.74
C THR A 58 -15.30 -46.31 13.67
N ASN A 59 -15.02 -45.45 12.69
CA ASN A 59 -15.81 -45.38 11.46
C ASN A 59 -15.03 -46.07 10.34
N ASP A 60 -15.17 -47.39 10.28
CA ASP A 60 -14.68 -48.27 9.22
C ASP A 60 -15.66 -48.17 8.05
N SER A 61 -15.43 -47.22 7.15
CA SER A 61 -16.14 -47.11 5.87
C SER A 61 -15.21 -47.48 4.74
N ARG A 62 -15.27 -48.77 4.39
CA ARG A 62 -14.68 -49.38 3.20
C ARG A 62 -15.25 -48.71 1.96
N PHE A 63 -14.52 -47.75 1.39
CA PHE A 63 -14.77 -47.30 0.02
C PHE A 63 -14.08 -48.28 -0.94
N VAL A 64 -14.92 -49.11 -1.56
CA VAL A 64 -14.57 -49.98 -2.67
C VAL A 64 -14.30 -49.11 -3.90
N SER A 65 -13.08 -49.18 -4.42
CA SER A 65 -12.68 -48.59 -5.70
C SER A 65 -13.27 -49.39 -6.86
N PRO A 66 -14.08 -48.80 -7.78
CA PRO A 66 -14.33 -49.42 -9.06
C PRO A 66 -13.16 -49.13 -10.01
N SER A 67 -12.41 -50.20 -10.32
CA SER A 67 -11.49 -50.27 -11.44
C SER A 67 -12.27 -50.01 -12.74
N ARG A 68 -11.96 -48.91 -13.42
CA ARG A 68 -12.53 -48.58 -14.74
C ARG A 68 -11.42 -48.60 -15.77
N SER A 69 -11.18 -49.79 -16.29
CA SER A 69 -10.50 -50.06 -17.55
C SER A 69 -11.26 -49.37 -18.69
N GLY A 70 -10.70 -48.26 -19.17
CA GLY A 70 -11.20 -47.51 -20.32
C GLY A 70 -10.14 -47.45 -21.41
N THR A 71 -10.21 -48.39 -22.33
CA THR A 71 -9.60 -48.37 -23.66
C THR A 71 -10.04 -47.10 -24.41
N PHE A 72 -9.09 -46.25 -24.81
CA PHE A 72 -9.28 -45.34 -25.94
C PHE A 72 -8.04 -45.36 -26.83
N ALA A 73 -8.20 -46.10 -27.93
CA ALA A 73 -7.48 -45.87 -29.16
C ALA A 73 -8.00 -44.58 -29.81
N ASN A 74 -7.10 -43.65 -30.14
CA ASN A 74 -6.89 -43.15 -31.51
C ASN A 74 -6.06 -41.88 -31.46
N VAL A 75 -4.84 -41.99 -31.97
CA VAL A 75 -3.96 -40.90 -32.34
C VAL A 75 -4.40 -40.40 -33.72
N PRO A 76 -4.90 -39.16 -33.88
CA PRO A 76 -4.98 -38.56 -35.20
C PRO A 76 -3.58 -38.11 -35.67
N PRO A 77 -3.22 -38.33 -36.94
CA PRO A 77 -1.91 -37.98 -37.46
C PRO A 77 -1.72 -36.46 -37.58
N SER A 78 -0.46 -36.08 -37.34
CA SER A 78 0.16 -34.77 -37.50
C SER A 78 -0.33 -33.99 -38.73
N ARG A 79 -1.07 -32.90 -38.49
CA ARG A 79 -1.20 -31.83 -39.47
C ARG A 79 0.07 -30.99 -39.46
N ALA A 80 0.85 -31.12 -40.53
CA ALA A 80 1.96 -30.24 -40.85
C ALA A 80 1.49 -28.78 -40.87
N TRP A 81 2.06 -27.97 -39.98
CA TRP A 81 1.90 -26.53 -39.99
C TRP A 81 2.79 -25.95 -41.08
N ILE A 82 2.16 -25.37 -42.10
CA ILE A 82 2.82 -24.60 -43.16
C ILE A 82 2.93 -23.15 -42.65
N PRO A 83 4.14 -22.58 -42.49
CA PRO A 83 4.27 -21.17 -42.13
C PRO A 83 3.80 -20.27 -43.29
N PRO A 84 3.02 -19.21 -43.04
CA PRO A 84 2.72 -18.22 -44.06
C PRO A 84 4.00 -17.43 -44.45
N PRO A 85 4.15 -17.03 -45.72
CA PRO A 85 5.30 -16.28 -46.20
C PRO A 85 5.34 -14.86 -45.61
N SER A 86 6.54 -14.47 -45.18
CA SER A 86 6.90 -13.16 -44.65
C SER A 86 6.55 -12.03 -45.62
N PRO A 87 5.74 -11.02 -45.24
CA PRO A 87 5.66 -9.78 -46.00
C PRO A 87 6.91 -8.93 -45.75
N SER A 88 7.67 -8.78 -46.83
CA SER A 88 8.78 -7.87 -47.02
C SER A 88 8.44 -6.42 -46.66
N SER A 89 9.38 -5.77 -45.98
CA SER A 89 9.38 -4.32 -45.74
C SER A 89 9.45 -3.53 -47.05
N PRO A 90 8.83 -2.34 -47.07
CA PRO A 90 9.45 -1.20 -47.71
C PRO A 90 9.66 -0.05 -46.71
N ARG A 91 10.94 0.15 -46.41
CA ARG A 91 11.65 1.44 -46.41
C ARG A 91 10.81 2.64 -46.89
N SER A 92 10.55 3.61 -46.01
CA SER A 92 10.81 5.04 -46.27
C SER A 92 10.41 5.91 -45.09
N SER A 93 11.41 6.62 -44.56
CA SER A 93 11.25 7.82 -43.75
C SER A 93 10.69 8.97 -44.59
N PRO A 94 9.95 9.90 -43.96
CA PRO A 94 10.26 11.31 -44.19
C PRO A 94 10.53 12.02 -42.87
N GLN A 95 11.70 12.67 -42.80
CA GLN A 95 11.95 13.75 -41.87
C GLN A 95 10.85 14.80 -42.01
N ARG A 96 10.17 15.12 -40.92
CA ARG A 96 9.60 16.45 -40.72
C ARG A 96 10.17 17.01 -39.43
N PHE A 97 11.06 17.97 -39.60
CA PHE A 97 11.38 18.99 -38.63
C PHE A 97 10.07 19.66 -38.22
N LEU A 98 9.69 19.58 -36.95
CA LEU A 98 8.69 20.47 -36.37
C LEU A 98 9.14 20.92 -34.99
N ASP A 99 8.84 22.18 -34.74
CA ASP A 99 9.55 23.08 -33.86
C ASP A 99 9.55 22.71 -32.37
N LYS A 100 10.73 22.88 -31.80
CA LYS A 100 10.97 23.01 -30.36
C LYS A 100 10.51 24.41 -29.93
N SER A 101 9.31 24.54 -29.39
CA SER A 101 8.97 25.59 -28.39
C SER A 101 7.48 25.61 -28.07
N LYS A 102 7.05 24.74 -27.14
CA LYS A 102 5.95 24.96 -26.17
C LYS A 102 5.63 23.64 -25.46
N LEU A 103 6.60 23.12 -24.69
CA LEU A 103 6.26 22.23 -23.59
C LEU A 103 6.05 23.12 -22.37
N GLY A 104 4.79 23.30 -22.01
CA GLY A 104 4.40 23.87 -20.73
C GLY A 104 5.00 23.02 -19.61
N TYR A 105 5.92 23.63 -18.88
CA TYR A 105 6.47 23.08 -17.66
C TYR A 105 5.32 22.94 -16.65
N LEU A 106 5.03 21.69 -16.27
CA LEU A 106 4.39 21.37 -15.00
C LEU A 106 5.36 21.82 -13.90
N ALA A 107 5.20 23.06 -13.47
CA ALA A 107 5.83 23.59 -12.28
C ALA A 107 5.20 22.90 -11.06
N PHE A 108 5.97 22.04 -10.40
CA PHE A 108 5.65 21.62 -9.04
C PHE A 108 5.85 22.84 -8.12
N PRO A 109 4.88 23.20 -7.27
CA PRO A 109 5.08 24.27 -6.29
C PRO A 109 6.20 23.86 -5.33
N THR A 110 7.27 24.65 -5.31
CA THR A 110 8.29 24.63 -4.27
C THR A 110 7.63 24.96 -2.94
N ILE A 111 7.66 23.99 -2.02
CA ILE A 111 7.31 24.19 -0.62
C ILE A 111 8.40 25.07 0.00
N GLY A 112 8.02 26.27 0.46
CA GLY A 112 8.75 27.05 1.45
C GLY A 112 9.48 28.29 0.93
N SER A 113 8.84 29.45 1.04
CA SER A 113 9.48 30.66 1.56
C SER A 113 8.43 31.72 1.97
N PRO A 114 8.72 32.50 3.03
CA PRO A 114 7.75 33.33 3.72
C PRO A 114 7.42 34.61 2.95
N LEU A 115 6.21 35.09 3.22
CA LEU A 115 5.63 36.36 2.77
C LEU A 115 6.64 37.51 2.77
N ALA A 116 6.89 38.06 1.59
CA ALA A 116 7.36 39.42 1.41
C ALA A 116 6.33 40.17 0.55
N ASN A 117 5.72 41.18 1.19
CA ASN A 117 4.96 42.25 0.57
C ASN A 117 5.72 42.85 -0.63
N ASN A 118 5.03 43.09 -1.75
CA ASN A 118 4.83 44.44 -2.30
C ASN A 118 4.21 44.42 -3.71
N SER A 119 3.21 45.30 -3.84
CA SER A 119 2.96 46.21 -4.97
C SER A 119 2.63 45.68 -6.37
N ALA A 120 1.46 46.15 -6.83
CA ALA A 120 1.00 46.20 -8.22
C ALA A 120 2.04 46.79 -9.19
N PRO A 121 1.87 46.55 -10.50
CA PRO A 121 1.26 47.62 -11.30
C PRO A 121 0.29 47.15 -12.40
N ALA A 122 -0.50 48.12 -12.85
CA ALA A 122 -1.48 48.05 -13.93
C ALA A 122 -0.84 48.02 -15.34
N SER A 123 -1.51 47.35 -16.27
CA SER A 123 -1.64 47.68 -17.72
C SER A 123 -2.57 46.62 -18.32
N ASP A 124 -3.80 46.93 -18.71
CA ASP A 124 -4.22 47.71 -19.90
C ASP A 124 -3.84 47.02 -21.23
N GLY A 125 -4.84 46.73 -22.07
CA GLY A 125 -4.64 46.01 -23.33
C GLY A 125 -5.81 45.15 -23.83
N SER A 126 -6.90 45.81 -24.19
CA SER A 126 -8.06 45.33 -24.98
C SER A 126 -7.70 44.64 -26.31
N HIS A 127 -8.49 43.64 -26.75
CA HIS A 127 -9.13 43.63 -28.10
C HIS A 127 -10.14 42.46 -28.34
N LEU A 128 -11.42 42.85 -28.37
CA LEU A 128 -12.49 42.57 -29.34
C LEU A 128 -12.92 41.14 -29.81
N LEU A 129 -14.20 40.88 -29.52
CA LEU A 129 -15.31 40.46 -30.39
C LEU A 129 -15.26 39.07 -31.06
N ASN A 130 -16.17 38.18 -30.62
CA ASN A 130 -17.18 37.67 -31.55
C ASN A 130 -18.51 37.35 -30.86
N SER A 131 -19.55 38.04 -31.32
CA SER A 131 -20.97 37.91 -30.94
C SER A 131 -21.67 36.86 -31.81
N SER A 132 -22.51 36.03 -31.19
CA SER A 132 -23.89 35.72 -31.64
C SER A 132 -24.55 34.88 -30.53
N ASP A 133 -25.40 35.48 -29.71
CA ASP A 133 -26.87 35.54 -29.90
C ASP A 133 -27.55 34.17 -29.99
N THR A 134 -28.07 33.71 -28.84
CA THR A 134 -29.45 33.20 -28.73
C THR A 134 -29.97 33.42 -27.31
N SER A 135 -30.76 34.48 -27.23
CA SER A 135 -31.63 34.89 -26.13
C SER A 135 -32.59 33.78 -25.70
N THR A 136 -32.54 33.39 -24.42
CA THR A 136 -33.71 32.97 -23.63
C THR A 136 -33.35 33.16 -22.15
N VAL A 137 -33.87 34.25 -21.60
CA VAL A 137 -33.68 34.71 -20.23
C VAL A 137 -34.75 34.06 -19.35
N PRO A 138 -34.42 33.26 -18.32
CA PRO A 138 -35.19 33.24 -17.09
C PRO A 138 -34.52 34.20 -16.11
N ALA A 139 -35.32 35.14 -15.60
CA ALA A 139 -34.94 36.14 -14.62
C ALA A 139 -34.12 35.53 -13.47
N GLU A 140 -32.81 35.71 -13.57
CA GLU A 140 -31.84 35.39 -12.55
C GLU A 140 -32.01 36.46 -11.46
N MET A 141 -32.88 36.16 -10.50
CA MET A 141 -32.87 36.87 -9.22
C MET A 141 -31.47 36.69 -8.64
N GLU A 142 -30.71 37.77 -8.78
CA GLU A 142 -29.48 38.09 -8.07
C GLU A 142 -29.78 38.04 -6.56
N SER A 143 -29.91 36.81 -6.05
CA SER A 143 -30.07 36.48 -4.65
C SER A 143 -28.72 36.77 -4.03
N ALA A 144 -28.56 38.03 -3.63
CA ALA A 144 -27.44 38.55 -2.89
C ALA A 144 -27.01 37.49 -1.87
N LYS A 145 -25.84 36.87 -2.12
CA LYS A 145 -25.15 36.01 -1.17
C LYS A 145 -25.00 36.82 0.10
N GLN A 146 -25.95 36.67 1.03
CA GLN A 146 -25.80 37.22 2.34
C GLN A 146 -24.47 36.69 2.89
N PRO A 147 -23.62 37.57 3.45
CA PRO A 147 -22.36 37.13 4.04
C PRO A 147 -22.68 36.00 5.01
N PRO A 148 -21.90 34.89 4.99
CA PRO A 148 -22.19 33.73 5.83
C PRO A 148 -22.40 34.23 7.26
N HIS A 149 -23.59 33.98 7.80
CA HIS A 149 -23.96 34.35 9.16
C HIS A 149 -22.76 34.06 10.08
N SER A 150 -22.21 35.10 10.69
CA SER A 150 -21.05 34.99 11.58
C SER A 150 -21.43 34.05 12.72
N VAL A 151 -20.96 32.80 12.64
CA VAL A 151 -21.18 31.80 13.68
C VAL A 151 -20.48 32.32 14.93
N ASP A 152 -21.22 32.40 16.04
CA ASP A 152 -20.67 32.86 17.31
C ASP A 152 -19.49 31.95 17.72
N PRO A 153 -18.27 32.49 17.88
CA PRO A 153 -17.08 31.71 18.24
C PRO A 153 -17.24 30.85 19.50
N LEU A 154 -18.14 31.24 20.43
CA LEU A 154 -18.45 30.44 21.61
C LEU A 154 -19.22 29.16 21.27
N GLN A 155 -20.12 29.22 20.29
CA GLN A 155 -20.87 28.06 19.82
C GLN A 155 -19.95 27.05 19.12
N GLU A 156 -18.98 27.51 18.34
CA GLU A 156 -17.98 26.63 17.72
C GLU A 156 -17.11 25.92 18.77
N ARG A 157 -16.65 26.64 19.80
CA ARG A 157 -15.89 26.01 20.91
C ARG A 157 -16.71 24.96 21.65
N HIS A 158 -18.00 25.23 21.86
CA HIS A 158 -18.88 24.27 22.52
C HIS A 158 -19.08 23.00 21.67
N ARG A 159 -19.32 23.15 20.35
CA ARG A 159 -19.42 22.01 19.43
C ARG A 159 -18.13 21.19 19.39
N ALA A 160 -16.98 21.84 19.25
CA ALA A 160 -15.68 21.17 19.24
C ALA A 160 -15.41 20.39 20.55
N ARG A 161 -15.86 20.90 21.71
CA ARG A 161 -15.76 20.18 22.99
C ARG A 161 -16.63 18.91 22.98
N LEU A 162 -17.89 19.02 22.55
CA LEU A 162 -18.80 17.86 22.49
C LEU A 162 -18.29 16.79 21.51
N GLU A 163 -17.73 17.20 20.37
CA GLU A 163 -17.12 16.28 19.39
C GLU A 163 -15.92 15.53 19.98
N LEU A 164 -15.08 16.21 20.78
CA LEU A 164 -13.95 15.58 21.45
C LEU A 164 -14.40 14.58 22.51
N GLU A 165 -15.37 14.95 23.35
CA GLU A 165 -15.95 14.07 24.37
C GLU A 165 -16.62 12.84 23.75
N GLU A 166 -17.34 13.02 22.63
CA GLU A 166 -17.96 11.90 21.90
C GLU A 166 -16.90 10.99 21.25
N ALA A 167 -15.85 11.55 20.65
CA ALA A 167 -14.76 10.77 20.07
C ALA A 167 -14.00 9.97 21.14
N GLU A 168 -13.77 10.54 22.32
CA GLU A 168 -13.16 9.84 23.44
C GLU A 168 -14.06 8.72 23.97
N ARG A 169 -15.37 8.94 24.06
CA ARG A 169 -16.34 7.89 24.40
C ARG A 169 -16.30 6.74 23.40
N ILE A 170 -16.32 7.03 22.09
CA ILE A 170 -16.24 6.01 21.03
C ILE A 170 -14.93 5.23 21.13
N ARG A 171 -13.81 5.92 21.35
CA ARG A 171 -12.49 5.28 21.53
C ARG A 171 -12.47 4.34 22.74
N GLY A 172 -13.03 4.79 23.87
CA GLY A 172 -13.13 3.97 25.09
C GLY A 172 -13.99 2.72 24.88
N GLU A 173 -15.08 2.83 24.12
CA GLU A 173 -15.92 1.69 23.75
C GLU A 173 -15.17 0.70 22.84
N GLU A 174 -14.45 1.20 21.83
CA GLU A 174 -13.63 0.36 20.94
C GLU A 174 -12.53 -0.38 21.71
N ASP A 175 -11.78 0.31 22.57
CA ASP A 175 -10.70 -0.29 23.36
C ASP A 175 -11.22 -1.32 24.38
N TRP A 176 -12.39 -1.07 24.98
CA TRP A 176 -13.08 -2.03 25.84
C TRP A 176 -13.46 -3.31 25.06
N VAL A 177 -14.04 -3.16 23.87
CA VAL A 177 -14.43 -4.29 23.02
C VAL A 177 -13.20 -5.05 22.50
N ARG A 178 -12.14 -4.35 22.12
CA ARG A 178 -10.85 -4.95 21.71
C ARG A 178 -10.25 -5.82 22.83
N SER A 179 -10.41 -5.41 24.08
CA SER A 179 -9.97 -6.18 25.26
C SER A 179 -10.87 -7.38 25.59
N GLY A 180 -11.89 -7.66 24.78
CA GLY A 180 -12.86 -8.75 24.97
C GLY A 180 -14.10 -8.36 25.79
N GLY A 181 -14.27 -7.07 26.09
CA GLY A 181 -15.43 -6.54 26.80
C GLY A 181 -16.75 -6.68 26.02
N ILE A 182 -17.86 -6.60 26.75
CA ILE A 182 -19.22 -6.51 26.19
C ILE A 182 -19.80 -5.16 26.63
N LEU A 183 -20.36 -4.41 25.68
CA LEU A 183 -21.00 -3.12 25.95
C LEU A 183 -22.31 -3.30 26.70
N ARG A 184 -22.70 -2.28 27.46
CA ARG A 184 -23.98 -2.24 28.18
C ARG A 184 -24.86 -1.13 27.62
N ASP A 185 -26.17 -1.39 27.59
CA ASP A 185 -27.17 -0.39 27.26
C ASP A 185 -27.42 0.56 28.44
N SER A 186 -28.31 1.54 28.24
CA SER A 186 -28.71 2.50 29.28
C SER A 186 -29.41 1.84 30.47
N GLU A 187 -29.94 0.62 30.31
CA GLU A 187 -30.56 -0.17 31.38
C GLU A 187 -29.53 -1.07 32.10
N GLY A 188 -28.26 -1.03 31.69
CA GLY A 188 -27.18 -1.85 32.24
C GLY A 188 -27.16 -3.31 31.76
N LYS A 189 -28.03 -3.69 30.82
CA LYS A 189 -28.05 -5.01 30.19
C LYS A 189 -26.97 -5.11 29.11
N ARG A 190 -26.54 -6.34 28.80
CA ARG A 190 -25.48 -6.60 27.81
C ARG A 190 -26.03 -6.40 26.39
N ASP A 191 -25.42 -5.48 25.64
CA ASP A 191 -25.80 -5.16 24.27
C ASP A 191 -24.89 -5.92 23.28
N PHE A 192 -25.30 -7.16 22.98
CA PHE A 192 -24.60 -7.99 22.00
C PHE A 192 -24.63 -7.40 20.58
N PRO A 193 -25.77 -6.91 20.05
CA PRO A 193 -25.82 -6.32 18.71
C PRO A 193 -24.86 -5.14 18.54
N ARG A 194 -24.76 -4.23 19.52
CA ARG A 194 -23.81 -3.11 19.45
C ARG A 194 -22.37 -3.57 19.57
N THR A 195 -22.10 -4.52 20.47
CA THR A 195 -20.75 -5.09 20.64
C THR A 195 -20.26 -5.74 19.34
N GLU A 196 -21.10 -6.54 18.65
CA GLU A 196 -20.74 -7.18 17.38
C GLU A 196 -20.48 -6.13 16.28
N LYS A 197 -21.31 -5.08 16.17
CA LYS A 197 -21.05 -3.99 15.23
C LYS A 197 -19.69 -3.32 15.45
N VAL A 198 -19.35 -3.04 16.72
CA VAL A 198 -18.04 -2.46 17.07
C VAL A 198 -16.91 -3.44 16.74
N ARG A 199 -17.08 -4.75 16.99
CA ARG A 199 -16.09 -5.76 16.60
C ARG A 199 -15.87 -5.81 15.10
N GLU A 200 -16.93 -5.80 14.29
CA GLU A 200 -16.80 -5.81 12.84
C GLU A 200 -16.10 -4.55 12.32
N GLU A 201 -16.43 -3.38 12.87
CA GLU A 201 -15.75 -2.13 12.50
C GLU A 201 -14.27 -2.15 12.92
N ILE A 202 -13.93 -2.67 14.10
CA ILE A 202 -12.52 -2.86 14.53
C ILE A 202 -11.79 -3.79 13.56
N ARG A 203 -12.37 -4.96 13.24
CA ARG A 203 -11.77 -5.91 12.28
C ARG A 203 -11.55 -5.28 10.92
N LEU A 204 -12.53 -4.51 10.45
CA LEU A 204 -12.42 -3.83 9.16
C LEU A 204 -11.30 -2.78 9.17
N ARG A 205 -11.20 -1.94 10.22
CA ARG A 205 -10.13 -0.94 10.33
C ARG A 205 -8.75 -1.58 10.46
N GLU A 206 -8.62 -2.66 11.23
CA GLU A 206 -7.37 -3.39 11.38
C GLU A 206 -6.95 -4.04 10.05
N TRP A 207 -7.92 -4.60 9.32
CA TRP A 207 -7.69 -5.11 7.97
C TRP A 207 -7.26 -4.00 6.99
N GLU A 208 -7.95 -2.86 6.98
CA GLU A 208 -7.63 -1.71 6.13
C GLU A 208 -6.23 -1.15 6.45
N LYS A 209 -5.90 -1.02 7.74
CA LYS A 209 -4.58 -0.62 8.21
C LYS A 209 -3.51 -1.59 7.73
N GLY A 210 -3.73 -2.90 7.89
CA GLY A 210 -2.80 -3.92 7.41
C GLY A 210 -2.63 -3.90 5.89
N ALA A 211 -3.71 -3.69 5.13
CA ALA A 211 -3.64 -3.56 3.67
C ALA A 211 -2.81 -2.34 3.25
N ARG A 212 -2.97 -1.20 3.93
CA ARG A 212 -2.18 0.02 3.68
C ARG A 212 -0.71 -0.17 4.06
N GLU A 213 -0.43 -0.70 5.24
CA GLU A 213 0.93 -0.97 5.71
C GLU A 213 1.68 -1.92 4.77
N ARG A 214 1.03 -2.98 4.26
CA ARG A 214 1.63 -3.88 3.26
C ARG A 214 2.00 -3.15 1.97
N TRP A 215 1.13 -2.24 1.51
CA TRP A 215 1.40 -1.45 0.30
C TRP A 215 2.56 -0.46 0.52
N ASP A 216 2.55 0.25 1.65
CA ASP A 216 3.59 1.21 2.00
C ASP A 216 4.96 0.53 2.17
N GLU A 217 4.99 -0.66 2.79
CA GLU A 217 6.19 -1.48 2.91
C GLU A 217 6.72 -1.93 1.53
N TYR A 218 5.84 -2.34 0.63
CA TYR A 218 6.21 -2.67 -0.75
C TYR A 218 6.81 -1.48 -1.50
N GLU A 219 6.18 -0.30 -1.42
CA GLU A 219 6.71 0.92 -2.05
C GLU A 219 8.06 1.34 -1.43
N ARG A 220 8.21 1.21 -0.10
CA ARG A 220 9.47 1.49 0.58
C ARG A 220 10.59 0.60 0.07
N ARG A 221 10.38 -0.73 0.04
CA ARG A 221 11.38 -1.68 -0.49
C ARG A 221 11.68 -1.45 -1.96
N TRP A 222 10.67 -1.06 -2.75
CA TRP A 222 10.87 -0.71 -4.15
C TRP A 222 11.78 0.51 -4.30
N ALA A 223 11.62 1.52 -3.45
CA ALA A 223 12.49 2.70 -3.42
C ALA A 223 13.92 2.34 -2.96
N GLU A 224 14.06 1.51 -1.93
CA GLU A 224 15.35 1.01 -1.45
C GLU A 224 16.10 0.23 -2.56
N LEU A 225 15.39 -0.62 -3.30
CA LEU A 225 15.94 -1.39 -4.42
C LEU A 225 16.45 -0.48 -5.54
N GLN A 226 15.69 0.54 -5.92
CA GLN A 226 16.14 1.53 -6.92
C GLN A 226 17.35 2.34 -6.43
N ALA A 227 17.41 2.65 -5.13
CA ALA A 227 18.57 3.34 -4.56
C ALA A 227 19.82 2.44 -4.61
N LYS A 228 19.69 1.16 -4.27
CA LYS A 228 20.75 0.15 -4.41
C LYS A 228 21.20 0.03 -5.86
N GLU A 229 20.24 -0.06 -6.80
CA GLU A 229 20.52 -0.14 -8.23
C GLU A 229 21.36 1.06 -8.69
N ARG A 230 21.00 2.30 -8.32
CA ARG A 230 21.77 3.50 -8.71
C ARG A 230 23.18 3.54 -8.13
N LYS A 231 23.37 2.96 -6.94
CA LYS A 231 24.69 2.92 -6.29
C LYS A 231 25.66 1.96 -7.02
N GLY A 232 25.14 0.91 -7.66
CA GLY A 232 25.96 -0.02 -8.47
C GLY A 232 26.82 -1.01 -7.68
N ASP A 233 26.93 -0.85 -6.36
CA ASP A 233 27.86 -1.61 -5.51
C ASP A 233 27.25 -2.85 -4.85
N ALA A 234 25.92 -3.03 -4.92
CA ALA A 234 25.22 -4.09 -4.19
C ALA A 234 24.79 -5.21 -5.13
N GLU A 235 25.24 -6.41 -4.82
CA GLU A 235 24.70 -7.65 -5.36
C GLU A 235 23.23 -7.79 -4.93
N ILE A 236 22.34 -7.94 -5.91
CA ILE A 236 20.89 -8.05 -5.68
C ILE A 236 20.53 -9.54 -5.66
N THR A 237 19.85 -10.00 -4.63
CA THR A 237 19.34 -11.38 -4.55
C THR A 237 17.85 -11.43 -4.91
N PHE A 238 17.32 -12.63 -5.15
CA PHE A 238 15.89 -12.84 -5.42
C PHE A 238 14.99 -12.26 -4.30
N ASN A 239 15.45 -12.33 -3.05
CA ASN A 239 14.70 -11.87 -1.88
C ASN A 239 14.74 -10.35 -1.66
N ASP A 240 15.69 -9.64 -2.28
CA ASP A 240 15.74 -8.18 -2.24
C ASP A 240 14.64 -7.54 -3.09
N ILE A 241 14.13 -8.28 -4.09
CA ILE A 241 13.07 -7.80 -4.97
C ILE A 241 11.73 -7.87 -4.22
N PRO A 242 11.01 -6.75 -4.06
CA PRO A 242 9.72 -6.74 -3.38
C PRO A 242 8.64 -7.30 -4.31
N TRP A 243 8.51 -8.62 -4.36
CA TRP A 243 7.49 -9.29 -5.14
C TRP A 243 6.07 -8.91 -4.66
N PRO A 244 5.10 -8.65 -5.57
CA PRO A 244 3.76 -8.22 -5.21
C PRO A 244 2.92 -9.44 -4.80
N VAL A 245 3.32 -10.14 -3.75
CA VAL A 245 2.73 -11.43 -3.32
C VAL A 245 2.04 -11.25 -1.98
N TYR A 246 0.78 -11.67 -1.91
CA TYR A 246 0.04 -11.76 -0.66
C TYR A 246 0.17 -13.17 -0.07
N PHE A 247 0.64 -13.27 1.18
CA PHE A 247 0.83 -14.56 1.88
C PHE A 247 -0.38 -15.00 2.73
N GLY A 248 -1.49 -14.25 2.68
CA GLY A 248 -2.62 -14.51 3.57
C GLY A 248 -2.30 -14.25 5.05
N GLU A 249 -3.31 -14.41 5.90
CA GLU A 249 -3.11 -14.46 7.35
C GLU A 249 -2.34 -15.73 7.77
N ARG A 250 -2.42 -16.80 6.96
CA ARG A 250 -1.76 -18.09 7.24
C ARG A 250 -0.24 -18.01 7.15
N GLY A 251 0.32 -17.14 6.30
CA GLY A 251 1.76 -16.91 6.22
C GLY A 251 2.34 -16.40 7.55
N ASN A 252 1.53 -15.70 8.34
CA ASN A 252 1.93 -15.17 9.65
C ASN A 252 1.86 -16.21 10.78
N ASP A 253 1.30 -17.40 10.53
CA ASP A 253 1.22 -18.44 11.57
C ASP A 253 2.57 -19.10 11.83
N GLN A 254 3.50 -19.12 10.87
CA GLN A 254 4.84 -19.68 11.10
C GLN A 254 5.65 -18.89 12.12
N THR A 255 5.36 -17.60 12.32
CA THR A 255 6.00 -16.80 13.37
C THR A 255 5.31 -16.91 14.72
N LYS A 256 4.10 -17.50 14.82
CA LYS A 256 3.37 -17.70 16.09
C LYS A 256 3.99 -18.74 17.02
N SER A 257 5.00 -19.49 16.57
CA SER A 257 5.85 -20.28 17.49
C SER A 257 6.79 -19.40 18.33
N SER A 258 7.00 -18.14 17.91
CA SER A 258 7.68 -17.12 18.71
C SER A 258 6.67 -16.59 19.73
N LYS A 259 6.97 -16.78 21.02
CA LYS A 259 6.13 -16.39 22.15
C LYS A 259 5.47 -15.01 21.93
N PRO A 260 4.13 -14.90 22.07
CA PRO A 260 3.44 -13.62 22.06
C PRO A 260 3.89 -12.81 23.27
N GLY A 261 4.85 -11.90 23.09
CA GLY A 261 5.43 -11.12 24.18
C GLY A 261 6.66 -10.30 23.82
N THR A 262 7.37 -10.65 22.75
CA THR A 262 8.53 -9.84 22.30
C THR A 262 8.08 -8.76 21.32
N TRP A 263 7.42 -7.72 21.85
CA TRP A 263 7.13 -6.48 21.11
C TRP A 263 8.46 -5.77 20.86
N GLY A 264 9.06 -5.95 19.68
CA GLY A 264 10.30 -5.26 19.32
C GLY A 264 11.25 -6.02 18.39
N THR A 265 11.03 -7.32 18.17
CA THR A 265 11.80 -8.03 17.14
C THR A 265 11.25 -7.65 15.77
N VAL A 266 12.03 -6.89 15.00
CA VAL A 266 11.71 -6.55 13.60
C VAL A 266 11.35 -7.84 12.88
N ALA A 267 10.08 -7.97 12.49
CA ALA A 267 9.59 -9.16 11.81
C ALA A 267 10.39 -9.34 10.52
N ILE A 268 11.24 -10.36 10.48
CA ILE A 268 12.00 -10.71 9.27
C ILE A 268 10.94 -11.02 8.22
N PRO A 269 10.96 -10.35 7.06
CA PRO A 269 9.97 -10.62 6.03
C PRO A 269 10.02 -12.08 5.61
N PRO A 270 8.86 -12.71 5.34
CA PRO A 270 8.82 -14.07 4.83
C PRO A 270 9.62 -14.13 3.53
N LYS A 271 10.51 -15.14 3.42
CA LYS A 271 11.27 -15.39 2.20
C LYS A 271 10.31 -15.82 1.11
N VAL A 272 10.23 -15.04 0.04
CA VAL A 272 9.37 -15.32 -1.12
C VAL A 272 10.03 -16.43 -1.93
N LYS A 273 9.26 -17.43 -2.36
CA LYS A 273 9.70 -18.43 -3.33
C LYS A 273 9.01 -18.22 -4.67
N LEU A 274 9.60 -18.74 -5.74
CA LEU A 274 9.00 -18.69 -7.08
C LEU A 274 7.60 -19.32 -7.13
N SER A 275 7.36 -20.37 -6.34
CA SER A 275 6.04 -21.02 -6.21
C SER A 275 4.96 -20.11 -5.62
N ASP A 276 5.35 -19.06 -4.90
CA ASP A 276 4.42 -18.18 -4.21
C ASP A 276 3.90 -17.06 -5.13
N ILE A 277 4.56 -16.84 -6.27
CA ILE A 277 4.16 -15.88 -7.31
C ILE A 277 3.03 -16.48 -8.15
N THR A 278 1.91 -16.76 -7.49
CA THR A 278 0.68 -17.23 -8.12
C THR A 278 -0.20 -16.04 -8.51
N ARG A 279 -1.07 -16.26 -9.50
CA ARG A 279 -2.06 -15.26 -9.92
C ARG A 279 -2.90 -14.75 -8.76
N GLU A 280 -3.38 -15.67 -7.91
CA GLU A 280 -4.26 -15.33 -6.79
C GLU A 280 -3.55 -14.44 -5.77
N ASN A 281 -2.29 -14.73 -5.46
CA ASN A 281 -1.51 -13.94 -4.51
C ASN A 281 -1.20 -12.55 -5.07
N VAL A 282 -0.87 -12.45 -6.36
CA VAL A 282 -0.59 -11.16 -7.03
C VAL A 282 -1.86 -10.32 -7.17
N GLU A 283 -2.97 -10.93 -7.57
CA GLU A 283 -4.27 -10.26 -7.69
C GLU A 283 -4.75 -9.76 -6.34
N THR A 284 -4.67 -10.60 -5.31
CA THR A 284 -5.09 -10.23 -3.95
C THR A 284 -4.23 -9.08 -3.42
N PHE A 285 -2.91 -9.16 -3.57
CA PHE A 285 -1.99 -8.09 -3.16
C PHE A 285 -2.33 -6.74 -3.82
N LEU A 286 -2.52 -6.72 -5.14
CA LEU A 286 -2.77 -5.48 -5.88
C LEU A 286 -4.18 -4.91 -5.66
N THR A 287 -5.17 -5.76 -5.40
CA THR A 287 -6.57 -5.34 -5.29
C THR A 287 -7.03 -5.10 -3.86
N ASP A 288 -6.37 -5.67 -2.84
CA ASP A 288 -6.75 -5.47 -1.45
C ASP A 288 -6.69 -4.00 -1.02
N GLY A 289 -5.63 -3.27 -1.40
CA GLY A 289 -5.54 -1.83 -1.11
C GLY A 289 -6.65 -0.98 -1.74
N LEU A 290 -7.40 -1.52 -2.72
CA LEU A 290 -8.52 -0.83 -3.37
C LEU A 290 -9.84 -0.96 -2.59
N LYS A 291 -9.95 -1.94 -1.68
CA LYS A 291 -11.16 -2.09 -0.84
C LYS A 291 -11.13 -1.14 0.37
N VAL A 292 -10.01 -0.50 0.63
CA VAL A 292 -9.84 0.49 1.70
C VAL A 292 -10.72 1.72 1.38
N ARG A 293 -11.54 2.13 2.36
CA ARG A 293 -12.42 3.31 2.24
C ARG A 293 -11.62 4.55 1.79
N GLY A 294 -12.14 5.27 0.79
CA GLY A 294 -11.52 6.49 0.27
C GLY A 294 -10.42 6.29 -0.78
N CYS A 295 -10.12 5.05 -1.19
CA CYS A 295 -9.18 4.80 -2.29
C CYS A 295 -9.77 5.28 -3.63
N LYS A 296 -9.13 6.28 -4.25
CA LYS A 296 -9.56 6.87 -5.53
C LYS A 296 -9.04 6.13 -6.75
N VAL A 297 -8.05 5.26 -6.58
CA VAL A 297 -7.39 4.58 -7.69
C VAL A 297 -8.24 3.41 -8.16
N THR A 298 -8.45 3.32 -9.47
CA THR A 298 -9.23 2.22 -10.04
C THR A 298 -8.39 0.94 -10.14
N ARG A 299 -9.06 -0.22 -10.19
CA ARG A 299 -8.40 -1.51 -10.45
C ARG A 299 -7.58 -1.50 -11.73
N LYS A 300 -8.14 -0.95 -12.81
CA LYS A 300 -7.48 -0.85 -14.12
C LYS A 300 -6.21 0.00 -14.05
N GLU A 301 -6.26 1.14 -13.37
CA GLU A 301 -5.10 2.02 -13.16
C GLU A 301 -4.00 1.33 -12.33
N ARG A 302 -4.40 0.62 -11.26
CA ARG A 302 -3.46 -0.15 -10.42
C ARG A 302 -2.74 -1.24 -11.22
N VAL A 303 -3.48 -2.02 -12.01
CA VAL A 303 -2.88 -3.07 -12.84
C VAL A 303 -1.97 -2.47 -13.92
N ARG A 304 -2.40 -1.38 -14.57
CA ARG A 304 -1.60 -0.69 -15.60
C ARG A 304 -0.28 -0.14 -15.04
N THR A 305 -0.32 0.52 -13.89
CA THR A 305 0.88 1.07 -13.24
C THR A 305 1.83 -0.04 -12.81
N SER A 306 1.32 -1.13 -12.22
CA SER A 306 2.13 -2.32 -11.92
C SER A 306 2.73 -2.96 -13.17
N PHE A 307 1.96 -3.09 -14.26
CA PHE A 307 2.46 -3.63 -15.53
C PHE A 307 3.62 -2.80 -16.11
N LEU A 308 3.50 -1.47 -16.06
CA LEU A 308 4.57 -0.57 -16.51
C LEU A 308 5.80 -0.60 -15.61
N ARG A 309 5.66 -0.99 -14.35
CA ARG A 309 6.77 -1.15 -13.40
C ARG A 309 7.49 -2.48 -13.60
N TRP A 310 6.74 -3.56 -13.81
CA TRP A 310 7.25 -4.92 -14.01
C TRP A 310 7.59 -5.27 -15.47
N HIS A 311 7.62 -4.28 -16.36
CA HIS A 311 7.94 -4.51 -17.76
C HIS A 311 9.39 -5.03 -17.92
N PRO A 312 9.62 -6.08 -18.74
CA PRO A 312 10.94 -6.71 -18.85
C PRO A 312 12.05 -5.72 -19.23
N ASP A 313 11.76 -4.79 -20.15
CA ASP A 313 12.70 -3.73 -20.56
C ASP A 313 13.29 -2.95 -19.36
N LYS A 314 12.43 -2.53 -18.42
CA LYS A 314 12.88 -1.80 -17.22
C LYS A 314 13.58 -2.69 -16.21
N MET A 315 13.19 -3.96 -16.14
CA MET A 315 13.81 -4.91 -15.21
C MET A 315 15.18 -5.40 -15.70
N THR A 316 15.52 -5.24 -16.98
CA THR A 316 16.83 -5.66 -17.55
C THR A 316 18.02 -5.08 -16.79
N ALA A 317 17.96 -3.80 -16.42
CA ALA A 317 19.01 -3.14 -15.66
C ALA A 317 19.19 -3.75 -14.27
N LEU A 318 18.09 -4.14 -13.64
CA LEU A 318 18.10 -4.82 -12.35
C LEU A 318 18.64 -6.25 -12.48
N VAL A 319 18.15 -7.03 -13.44
CA VAL A 319 18.57 -8.43 -13.69
C VAL A 319 20.07 -8.53 -13.95
N SER A 320 20.66 -7.52 -14.60
CA SER A 320 22.11 -7.47 -14.82
C SER A 320 22.96 -7.42 -13.54
N LYS A 321 22.37 -6.98 -12.42
CA LYS A 321 23.00 -6.84 -11.10
C LYS A 321 22.64 -7.96 -10.13
N VAL A 322 21.79 -8.89 -10.56
CA VAL A 322 21.40 -10.04 -9.75
C VAL A 322 22.56 -11.06 -9.74
N THR A 323 22.80 -11.69 -8.60
CA THR A 323 23.72 -12.82 -8.47
C THR A 323 23.45 -13.86 -9.57
N GLU A 324 24.50 -14.46 -10.13
CA GLU A 324 24.33 -15.45 -11.20
C GLU A 324 23.45 -16.64 -10.77
N ASP A 325 23.54 -17.05 -9.50
CA ASP A 325 22.74 -18.12 -8.90
C ASP A 325 21.22 -17.81 -8.91
N ASP A 326 20.84 -16.55 -8.64
CA ASP A 326 19.45 -16.12 -8.51
C ASP A 326 18.88 -15.57 -9.83
N ARG A 327 19.72 -15.32 -10.84
CA ARG A 327 19.30 -14.64 -12.09
C ARG A 327 18.12 -15.34 -12.76
N LYS A 328 18.18 -16.67 -12.87
CA LYS A 328 17.12 -17.46 -13.51
C LYS A 328 15.80 -17.35 -12.74
N ASP A 329 15.85 -17.47 -11.42
CA ASP A 329 14.66 -17.37 -10.58
C ASP A 329 14.04 -15.97 -10.66
N VAL A 330 14.85 -14.92 -10.75
CA VAL A 330 14.37 -13.55 -10.95
C VAL A 330 13.69 -13.38 -12.32
N GLU A 331 14.30 -13.87 -13.40
CA GLU A 331 13.71 -13.81 -14.74
C GLU A 331 12.37 -14.57 -14.83
N ASP A 332 12.31 -15.76 -14.24
CA ASP A 332 11.09 -16.57 -14.15
C ASP A 332 10.04 -15.88 -13.28
N GLY A 333 10.44 -15.26 -12.17
CA GLY A 333 9.57 -14.48 -11.28
C GLY A 333 8.98 -13.26 -11.96
N ILE A 334 9.79 -12.47 -12.69
CA ILE A 334 9.32 -11.33 -13.48
C ILE A 334 8.31 -11.81 -14.52
N SER A 335 8.65 -12.88 -15.25
CA SER A 335 7.77 -13.47 -16.26
C SER A 335 6.44 -13.94 -15.67
N ALA A 336 6.45 -14.54 -14.48
CA ALA A 336 5.26 -14.95 -13.76
C ALA A 336 4.38 -13.74 -13.37
N VAL A 337 4.96 -12.69 -12.81
CA VAL A 337 4.23 -11.45 -12.45
C VAL A 337 3.61 -10.81 -13.71
N VAL A 338 4.38 -10.66 -14.78
CA VAL A 338 3.90 -10.07 -16.05
C VAL A 338 2.73 -10.86 -16.63
N ARG A 339 2.80 -12.20 -16.63
CA ARG A 339 1.68 -13.05 -17.06
C ARG A 339 0.44 -12.82 -16.21
N CYS A 340 0.59 -12.76 -14.87
CA CYS A 340 -0.52 -12.47 -13.97
C CYS A 340 -1.16 -11.10 -14.25
N LEU A 341 -0.34 -10.09 -14.53
CA LEU A 341 -0.80 -8.74 -14.85
C LEU A 341 -1.52 -8.66 -16.20
N GLN A 342 -1.04 -9.35 -17.23
CA GLN A 342 -1.71 -9.46 -18.53
C GLN A 342 -3.09 -10.09 -18.38
N ASP A 343 -3.16 -11.22 -17.67
CA ASP A 343 -4.39 -11.94 -17.36
C ASP A 343 -5.44 -11.09 -16.63
N MET A 344 -5.01 -10.19 -15.75
CA MET A 344 -5.91 -9.25 -15.07
C MET A 344 -6.34 -8.09 -15.95
N ASN A 345 -5.48 -7.66 -16.88
CA ASN A 345 -5.76 -6.55 -17.79
C ASN A 345 -6.75 -6.94 -18.90
N PHE A 346 -6.84 -8.22 -19.29
CA PHE A 346 -7.79 -8.70 -20.31
C PHE A 346 -9.19 -9.03 -19.78
N LYS A 347 -9.38 -9.18 -18.47
CA LYS A 347 -10.69 -9.51 -17.86
C LYS A 347 -11.64 -8.31 -17.71
N HIS A 348 -11.20 -7.10 -18.07
CA HIS A 348 -11.95 -5.84 -18.03
C HIS A 348 -11.83 -5.13 -19.35
#